data_AF-A0A0K1S5P6-F1
#
_entry.id   AF-A0A0K1S5P6-F1
#
_cell.length_a   1.000
_cell.length_b   1.000
_cell.length_c   1.000
_cell.angle_alpha   90.00
_cell.angle_beta   90.00
_cell.angle_gamma   90.00
#
_symmetry.space_group_name_H-M   'P 1'
#
loop_
_entity.id
_entity.type
_entity.pdbx_description
1 polymer ?
#
loop_
_entity_poly.entity_id
_entity_poly.type
_entity_poly.pdbx_seq_one_letter_code
_entity_poly.pdbx_strand_id
1 'polypeptide(L)' 'MAFDCAVNTTIGLPFVRTSPDHGTAFDIAGLGIARAQSMQAAIQLAIELCQQRDNRRTKLEI' A
#
# COMPACT_ATOMS: atom_id res chain seq x y z
N MET A 1 -17.92 -4.12 -7.37
CA MET A 1 -17.46 -2.78 -6.95
C MET A 1 -16.20 -2.98 -6.12
N ALA A 2 -15.01 -2.65 -6.63
CA ALA A 2 -13.71 -2.91 -5.97
C ALA A 2 -12.72 -1.73 -6.08
N PHE A 3 -13.15 -0.59 -6.64
CA PHE A 3 -12.27 0.56 -6.88
C PHE A 3 -11.80 1.25 -5.59
N ASP A 4 -12.58 1.18 -4.50
CA ASP A 4 -12.27 1.91 -3.27
C ASP A 4 -11.10 1.36 -2.46
N CYS A 5 -10.62 0.15 -2.81
CA CYS A 5 -9.51 -0.53 -2.16
C CYS A 5 -8.33 -0.80 -3.11
N ALA A 6 -8.30 -0.15 -4.28
CA ALA A 6 -7.17 -0.29 -5.20
C ALA A 6 -5.88 0.24 -4.57
N VAL A 7 -4.75 -0.42 -4.87
CA VAL A 7 -3.41 -0.11 -4.35
C VAL A 7 -2.42 -0.12 -5.50
N ASN A 8 -1.62 0.94 -5.58
CA ASN A 8 -0.49 1.04 -6.50
C ASN A 8 0.75 0.42 -5.88
N THR A 9 1.33 -0.60 -6.52
CA THR A 9 2.57 -1.27 -6.09
C THR A 9 3.69 -1.03 -7.10
N THR A 10 4.87 -0.64 -6.63
CA THR A 10 6.04 -0.47 -7.51
C THR A 10 6.90 -1.71 -7.56
N ILE A 11 7.17 -2.19 -8.78
CA ILE A 11 8.03 -3.35 -9.05
C ILE A 11 9.44 -2.87 -9.44
N GLY A 12 10.46 -3.61 -9.00
CA GLY A 12 11.87 -3.36 -9.35
C GLY A 12 12.69 -2.56 -8.34
N LEU A 13 12.06 -2.05 -7.27
CA LEU A 13 12.80 -1.40 -6.18
C LEU A 13 13.43 -2.43 -5.22
N PRO A 14 14.54 -2.08 -4.54
CA PRO A 14 15.19 -2.99 -3.58
C PRO A 14 14.41 -3.15 -2.27
N PHE A 15 13.32 -2.39 -2.08
CA PHE A 15 12.43 -2.42 -0.92
C PHE A 15 10.95 -2.41 -1.36
N VAL A 16 10.05 -2.78 -0.44
CA VAL A 16 8.60 -2.79 -0.68
C VAL A 16 8.07 -1.35 -0.75
N ARG A 17 7.31 -1.02 -1.80
CA ARG A 17 6.67 0.29 -1.96
C ARG A 17 5.24 0.15 -2.49
N THR A 18 4.28 0.58 -1.70
CA THR A 18 2.85 0.71 -2.05
C THR A 18 2.41 2.17 -1.96
N SER A 19 1.27 2.50 -2.55
CA SER A 19 0.65 3.83 -2.50
C SER A 19 -0.86 3.73 -2.74
N PRO A 20 -1.66 4.71 -2.25
CA PRO A 20 -3.08 4.78 -2.59
C PRO A 20 -3.29 4.98 -4.10
N ASP A 21 -4.51 4.71 -4.57
CA ASP A 21 -4.94 4.83 -5.96
C ASP A 21 -5.65 6.16 -6.26
N HIS A 22 -5.34 7.20 -5.51
CA HIS A 22 -5.89 8.54 -5.72
C HIS A 22 -4.81 9.62 -5.65
N GLY A 23 -5.13 10.78 -6.20
CA GLY A 23 -4.29 11.97 -6.14
C GLY A 23 -4.42 12.73 -4.82
N THR A 24 -4.00 14.01 -4.83
CA THR A 24 -3.94 14.86 -3.63
C THR A 24 -5.29 15.35 -3.14
N ALA A 25 -6.31 15.40 -4.00
CA ALA A 25 -7.67 15.84 -3.67
C ALA A 25 -7.70 17.20 -2.93
N PHE A 26 -7.00 18.21 -3.49
CA PHE A 26 -6.85 19.53 -2.87
C PHE A 26 -8.18 20.27 -2.64
N ASP A 27 -9.17 20.00 -3.48
CA ASP A 27 -10.54 20.52 -3.39
C ASP A 27 -11.26 20.08 -2.11
N ILE A 28 -10.87 18.96 -1.51
CA ILE A 28 -11.47 18.42 -0.28
C ILE A 28 -10.54 18.43 0.94
N ALA A 29 -9.34 19.00 0.80
CA ALA A 29 -8.36 19.07 1.87
C ALA A 29 -8.90 19.89 3.05
N GLY A 30 -8.86 19.31 4.26
CA GLY A 30 -9.36 19.94 5.49
C GLY A 30 -10.88 19.87 5.69
N LEU A 31 -11.65 19.34 4.74
CA LEU A 31 -13.10 19.22 4.86
C LEU A 31 -13.57 17.99 5.65
N GLY A 32 -12.67 17.05 5.97
CA GLY A 32 -12.99 15.83 6.71
C GLY A 32 -13.79 14.78 5.92
N ILE A 33 -13.92 14.94 4.60
CA ILE A 33 -14.70 14.04 3.72
C ILE A 33 -13.84 13.09 2.88
N ALA A 34 -12.52 13.10 3.08
CA ALA A 34 -11.60 12.20 2.38
C ALA A 34 -11.83 10.74 2.79
N ARG A 35 -11.77 9.84 1.81
CA ARG A 35 -11.95 8.39 1.98
C ARG A 35 -10.60 7.71 2.21
N ALA A 36 -10.40 7.12 3.38
CA ALA A 36 -9.10 6.54 3.78
C ALA A 36 -8.86 5.10 3.29
N GLN A 37 -9.84 4.44 2.67
CA GLN A 37 -9.85 3.01 2.37
C GLN A 37 -8.65 2.56 1.52
N SER A 38 -8.34 3.28 0.45
CA SER A 38 -7.20 2.95 -0.43
C SER A 38 -5.85 3.12 0.28
N MET A 39 -5.70 4.13 1.14
CA MET A 39 -4.49 4.30 1.95
C MET A 39 -4.35 3.18 2.99
N GLN A 40 -5.44 2.79 3.66
CA GLN A 40 -5.43 1.66 4.60
C GLN A 40 -5.05 0.35 3.90
N ALA A 41 -5.64 0.09 2.73
CA ALA A 41 -5.30 -1.07 1.91
C ALA A 41 -3.81 -1.06 1.48
N ALA A 42 -3.27 0.12 1.12
CA ALA A 42 -1.86 0.25 0.73
C ALA A 42 -0.90 -0.07 1.88
N ILE A 43 -1.21 0.40 3.09
CA ILE A 43 -0.42 0.12 4.30
C ILE A 43 -0.49 -1.39 4.63
N GLN A 44 -1.69 -1.97 4.62
CA GLN A 44 -1.89 -3.39 4.91
C GLN A 44 -1.12 -4.28 3.94
N LEU A 45 -1.19 -4.00 2.63
CA LEU A 45 -0.43 -4.73 1.63
C LEU A 45 1.09 -4.61 1.83
N ALA A 46 1.60 -3.43 2.22
CA ALA A 46 3.02 -3.27 2.50
C ALA A 46 3.49 -4.16 3.66
N ILE A 47 2.70 -4.24 4.74
CA ILE A 47 2.99 -5.11 5.89
C ILE A 47 3.06 -6.57 5.44
N GLU A 48 2.07 -7.03 4.68
CA GLU A 48 2.02 -8.41 4.18
C GLU A 48 3.22 -8.76 3.29
N LEU A 49 3.59 -7.87 2.36
CA LEU A 49 4.74 -8.06 1.48
C LEU A 49 6.06 -8.09 2.25
N CYS A 50 6.22 -7.25 3.27
CA CYS A 50 7.39 -7.26 4.15
C CYS A 50 7.48 -8.59 4.91
N GLN A 51 6.40 -9.06 5.53
CA GLN A 51 6.36 -10.34 6.24
C GLN A 51 6.71 -11.52 5.32
N GLN A 52 6.17 -11.53 4.10
CA GLN A 52 6.51 -12.55 3.10
C GLN A 52 7.98 -12.51 2.69
N ARG A 53 8.55 -11.31 2.53
CA ARG A 53 9.97 -11.13 2.19
C ARG A 53 10.89 -11.62 3.30
N ASP A 54 10.58 -11.31 4.55
CA ASP A 54 11.36 -11.76 5.71
C ASP A 54 11.30 -13.28 5.85
N ASN A 55 10.11 -13.88 5.76
CA ASN A 55 9.93 -15.33 5.79
C ASN A 55 10.73 -16.04 4.69
N ARG A 56 10.79 -15.45 3.48
CA ARG A 56 11.56 -16.01 2.37
C ARG A 56 13.07 -15.91 2.61
N ARG A 57 13.52 -14.83 3.25
CA ARG A 57 14.93 -14.65 3.62
C ARG A 57 15.36 -15.70 4.65
N THR A 58 14.60 -15.86 5.73
CA THR A 58 14.90 -16.85 6.77
C THR A 58 14.94 -18.28 6.23
N LYS A 59 14.09 -18.62 5.25
CA LYS A 59 14.10 -19.94 4.59
C LYS A 59 15.29 -20.19 3.64
N LEU A 60 15.96 -19.14 3.16
CA LEU A 60 17.13 -19.25 2.29
C LEU A 60 18.44 -19.30 3.08
N GLU A 61 18.41 -18.91 4.35
CA GLU A 61 19.56 -18.87 5.26
C GLU A 61 19.71 -20.17 6.11
N ILE A 62 18.83 -21.16 5.91
CA ILE A 62 18.84 -22.50 6.54
C ILE A 62 19.10 -23.54 5.45
#